data_AF-A0AAW7CWF4-F1
#
_entry.id   AF-A0AAW7CWF4-F1
#
_cell.length_a   1.000
_cell.length_b   1.000
_cell.length_c   1.000
_cell.angle_alpha   90.00
_cell.angle_beta   90.00
_cell.angle_gamma   90.00
#
_symmetry.space_group_name_H-M   'P 1'
#
loop_
_entity.id
_entity.type
_entity.pdbx_description
1 polymer ?
#
loop_
_entity_poly.entity_id
_entity_poly.type
_entity_poly.pdbx_seq_one_letter_code
_entity_poly.pdbx_strand_id
1 'polypeptide(L)'
;MNQSIQFPDREIWLVENRSVLFPIMINGMLFDCQITEQELIKRFGVGEGILLFKQNRWDIEEEFEELVTEYELSTLYPIYSLSMAD
;
A
#
# COMPACT_ATOMS: atom_id res chain seq x y z
N MET A 1 13.75 -6.25 15.11
CA MET A 1 12.86 -7.42 14.93
C MET A 1 12.69 -7.59 13.44
N ASN A 2 12.98 -8.77 12.88
CA ASN A 2 12.83 -9.04 11.43
C ASN A 2 11.36 -9.33 11.13
N GLN A 3 10.52 -8.30 11.05
CA GLN A 3 9.21 -8.47 10.40
C GLN A 3 9.49 -8.76 8.93
N SER A 4 9.18 -9.97 8.50
CA SER A 4 9.26 -10.31 7.08
C SER A 4 8.01 -9.75 6.42
N ILE A 5 8.16 -8.56 5.85
CA ILE A 5 7.16 -7.96 4.97
C ILE A 5 7.51 -8.38 3.54
N GLN A 6 6.51 -8.80 2.79
CA GLN A 6 6.65 -9.13 1.37
C GLN A 6 5.55 -8.45 0.59
N PHE A 7 5.89 -7.95 -0.59
CA PHE A 7 4.97 -7.28 -1.49
C PHE A 7 4.82 -8.10 -2.77
N PRO A 8 3.80 -8.96 -2.89
CA PRO A 8 3.53 -9.65 -4.13
C PRO A 8 3.25 -8.66 -5.27
N ASP A 9 3.77 -8.97 -6.46
CA ASP A 9 3.58 -8.16 -7.68
C ASP A 9 2.19 -8.38 -8.29
N ARG A 10 1.14 -7.96 -7.56
CA ARG A 10 -0.25 -8.06 -7.99
C ARG A 10 -1.08 -6.90 -7.47
N GLU A 11 -1.17 -5.83 -8.23
CA GLU A 11 -2.07 -4.71 -7.93
C GLU A 11 -3.28 -4.68 -8.86
N ILE A 12 -4.42 -4.27 -8.32
CA ILE A 12 -5.64 -4.02 -9.08
C ILE A 12 -6.14 -2.60 -8.83
N TRP A 13 -6.78 -2.05 -9.85
CA TRP A 13 -7.47 -0.77 -9.74
C TRP A 13 -8.91 -0.99 -9.29
N LEU A 14 -9.30 -0.37 -8.17
CA LEU A 14 -10.66 -0.35 -7.67
C LEU A 14 -11.36 0.92 -8.16
N VAL A 15 -12.19 0.79 -9.20
CA VAL A 15 -12.91 1.92 -9.82
C VAL A 15 -13.84 2.61 -8.84
N GLU A 16 -14.52 1.85 -7.98
CA GLU A 16 -15.52 2.35 -7.03
C GLU A 16 -14.91 3.29 -5.99
N ASN A 17 -13.72 2.92 -5.49
CA ASN A 17 -13.03 3.65 -4.42
C ASN A 17 -11.95 4.60 -4.95
N ARG A 18 -11.66 4.56 -6.26
CA ARG A 18 -10.51 5.22 -6.89
C ARG A 18 -9.23 4.96 -6.11
N SER A 19 -8.93 3.68 -5.90
CA SER A 19 -7.78 3.24 -5.13
C SER A 19 -7.06 2.09 -5.84
N VAL A 20 -5.79 1.95 -5.51
CA VAL A 20 -5.01 0.77 -5.84
C VAL A 20 -5.13 -0.20 -4.67
N LEU A 21 -5.56 -1.43 -4.97
CA LEU A 21 -5.50 -2.55 -4.03
C LEU A 21 -4.29 -3.40 -4.38
N PHE A 22 -3.46 -3.67 -3.39
CA PHE A 22 -2.26 -4.51 -3.54
C PHE A 22 -2.09 -5.39 -2.29
N PRO A 23 -1.66 -6.65 -2.46
CA PRO A 23 -1.44 -7.55 -1.36
C PRO A 23 -0.16 -7.21 -0.63
N ILE A 24 -0.16 -7.45 0.68
CA ILE A 24 1.02 -7.37 1.54
C ILE A 24 1.02 -8.60 2.43
N MET A 25 2.15 -9.29 2.53
CA MET A 25 2.34 -10.38 3.48
C MET A 25 3.15 -9.88 4.68
N ILE A 26 2.58 -9.95 5.88
CA ILE A 26 3.26 -9.55 7.12
C ILE A 26 3.34 -10.78 8.01
N ASN A 27 4.54 -11.25 8.32
CA ASN A 27 4.77 -12.44 9.15
C ASN A 27 4.02 -13.69 8.65
N GLY A 28 3.91 -13.85 7.32
CA GLY A 28 3.22 -14.99 6.69
C GLY A 28 1.69 -14.86 6.60
N MET A 29 1.11 -13.75 7.08
CA MET A 29 -0.31 -13.44 6.92
C MET A 29 -0.53 -12.49 5.74
N LEU A 30 -1.48 -12.82 4.87
CA LEU A 30 -1.81 -12.01 3.69
C LEU A 30 -2.88 -10.97 4.03
N PHE A 31 -2.60 -9.73 3.66
CA PHE A 31 -3.50 -8.59 3.81
C PHE A 31 -3.75 -7.93 2.45
N ASP A 32 -4.96 -7.41 2.31
CA ASP A 32 -5.35 -6.50 1.25
C ASP A 32 -5.06 -5.07 1.71
N CYS A 33 -4.11 -4.41 1.04
CA CYS A 33 -3.74 -3.03 1.32
C CYS A 33 -4.27 -2.10 0.22
N GLN A 34 -4.88 -1.00 0.63
CA GLN A 34 -5.42 0.01 -0.29
C GLN A 34 -4.74 1.35 -0.08
N ILE A 35 -4.39 2.01 -1.18
CA ILE A 35 -3.99 3.43 -1.21
C ILE A 35 -4.85 4.18 -2.23
N THR A 36 -5.38 5.34 -1.83
CA THR A 36 -6.27 6.12 -2.70
C THR A 36 -5.49 6.87 -3.78
N GLU A 37 -6.12 7.11 -4.91
CA GLU A 37 -5.57 7.96 -5.98
C GLU A 37 -5.28 9.37 -5.48
N GLN A 38 -6.10 9.90 -4.58
CA GLN A 38 -5.86 11.22 -3.99
C GLN A 38 -4.54 11.26 -3.22
N GLU A 39 -4.24 10.23 -2.44
CA GLU A 39 -2.99 10.12 -1.70
C GLU A 39 -1.80 9.92 -2.65
N LEU A 40 -1.95 9.08 -3.68
CA LEU A 40 -0.92 8.92 -4.73
C LEU A 40 -0.63 10.24 -5.46
N ILE A 41 -1.67 11.01 -5.81
CA ILE A 41 -1.51 12.31 -6.48
C ILE A 41 -0.82 13.32 -5.57
N LYS A 42 -1.18 13.33 -4.29
CA LYS A 42 -0.57 14.23 -3.30
C LYS A 42 0.93 13.97 -3.15
N ARG A 43 1.36 12.71 -3.28
CA ARG A 43 2.75 12.28 -3.11
C ARG A 43 3.58 12.43 -4.39
N PHE A 44 3.03 11.96 -5.51
CA PHE A 44 3.78 11.77 -6.75
C PHE A 44 3.36 12.71 -7.89
N GLY A 45 2.38 13.58 -7.65
CA GLY A 45 1.88 14.56 -8.61
C GLY A 45 0.72 14.04 -9.45
N VAL A 46 0.34 14.81 -10.47
CA VAL A 46 -0.87 14.53 -11.26
C VAL A 46 -0.65 13.34 -12.20
N GLY A 47 -1.55 12.36 -12.13
CA GLY A 47 -1.55 11.17 -12.99
C GLY A 47 -2.69 10.22 -12.64
N GLU A 48 -2.80 9.13 -13.39
CA GLU A 48 -3.73 8.03 -13.08
C GLU A 48 -3.20 7.22 -11.89
N GLY A 49 -4.04 6.94 -10.88
CA GLY A 49 -3.60 6.29 -9.65
C GLY A 49 -2.82 4.99 -9.86
N ILE A 50 -3.32 4.08 -10.72
CA ILE A 50 -2.62 2.81 -10.98
C ILE A 50 -1.24 2.99 -11.64
N LEU A 51 -1.07 4.03 -12.47
CA LEU A 51 0.22 4.33 -13.09
C LEU A 51 1.17 4.98 -12.09
N LEU A 52 0.68 5.91 -11.26
CA LEU A 52 1.44 6.52 -10.19
C LEU A 52 1.96 5.48 -9.20
N PHE A 53 1.12 4.52 -8.80
CA PHE A 53 1.53 3.40 -7.95
C PHE A 53 2.64 2.58 -8.59
N LYS A 54 2.47 2.14 -9.84
CA LYS A 54 3.47 1.32 -10.55
C LYS A 54 4.81 2.02 -10.73
N GLN A 55 4.79 3.32 -11.03
CA GLN A 55 6.01 4.10 -11.24
C GLN A 55 6.78 4.35 -9.95
N ASN A 56 6.08 4.44 -8.81
CA ASN A 56 6.65 4.75 -7.51
C ASN A 56 6.56 3.56 -6.54
N ARG A 57 6.44 2.33 -7.06
CA ARG A 57 6.19 1.12 -6.26
C ARG A 57 7.26 0.92 -5.18
N TRP A 58 8.52 1.08 -5.54
CA TRP A 58 9.64 0.96 -4.60
C TRP A 58 9.54 1.96 -3.45
N ASP A 59 9.25 3.23 -3.76
CA ASP A 59 9.11 4.30 -2.76
C ASP A 59 7.95 4.02 -1.79
N ILE A 60 6.83 3.52 -2.33
CA ILE A 60 5.66 3.11 -1.54
C ILE A 60 5.97 1.92 -0.64
N GLU A 61 6.66 0.91 -1.15
CA GLU A 61 7.05 -0.29 -0.39
C GLU A 61 8.01 0.07 0.75
N GLU A 62 9.04 0.90 0.48
CA GLU A 62 9.98 1.39 1.50
C GLU A 62 9.25 2.20 2.59
N GLU A 63 8.38 3.15 2.22
CA GLU A 63 7.59 3.93 3.19
C GLU A 63 6.70 3.02 4.05
N PHE A 64 6.06 2.02 3.43
CA PHE A 64 5.21 1.08 4.13
C PHE A 64 6.00 0.28 5.18
N GLU A 65 7.20 -0.20 4.83
CA GLU A 65 8.07 -0.92 5.77
C GLU A 65 8.51 -0.04 6.93
N GLU A 66 8.85 1.22 6.68
CA GLU A 66 9.20 2.20 7.73
C GLU A 66 8.03 2.42 8.71
N LEU A 67 6.82 2.67 8.17
CA LEU A 67 5.62 2.89 8.97
C LEU A 67 5.26 1.70 9.86
N VAL A 68 5.33 0.47 9.32
CA VAL A 68 5.02 -0.75 10.08
C VAL A 68 6.08 -1.04 11.15
N THR A 69 7.35 -0.77 10.87
CA THR A 69 8.47 -1.07 11.78
C THR A 69 8.52 -0.08 12.95
N GLU A 70 8.15 1.19 12.74
CA GLU A 70 8.28 2.21 13.77
C GLU A 70 7.07 2.33 14.72
N TYR A 71 5.82 2.02 14.32
CA TYR A 71 4.67 2.54 15.07
C TYR A 71 3.38 1.69 15.21
N GLU A 72 3.40 0.37 14.95
CA GLU A 72 2.20 -0.49 14.88
C GLU A 72 1.29 -0.20 13.66
N LEU A 73 0.47 -1.19 13.26
CA LEU A 73 -0.43 -1.13 12.09
C LEU A 73 -1.40 0.07 12.11
N SER A 74 -1.60 0.71 13.26
CA SER A 74 -2.46 1.89 13.42
C SER A 74 -1.93 3.12 12.68
N THR A 75 -0.61 3.21 12.43
CA THR A 75 0.00 4.34 11.71
C THR A 75 -0.16 4.32 10.20
N LEU A 76 -0.62 3.19 9.68
CA LEU A 76 -1.00 3.07 8.28
C LEU A 76 -2.19 3.98 7.97
N TYR A 77 -3.10 4.18 8.91
CA TYR A 77 -4.21 5.12 8.74
C TYR A 77 -3.74 6.57 8.95
N PRO A 78 -4.13 7.54 8.10
CA PRO A 78 -5.15 7.46 7.04
C PRO A 78 -4.62 7.13 5.62
N ILE A 79 -3.33 6.85 5.48
CA ILE A 79 -2.67 6.69 4.17
C ILE A 79 -3.08 5.36 3.52
N TYR A 80 -2.92 4.28 4.26
CA TYR A 80 -3.22 2.91 3.85
C TYR A 80 -4.39 2.37 4.66
N SER A 81 -5.21 1.55 4.01
CA SER A 81 -6.23 0.74 4.67
C SER A 81 -5.88 -0.73 4.50
N LEU A 82 -5.77 -1.46 5.62
CA LEU A 82 -5.51 -2.90 5.61
C LEU A 82 -6.75 -3.67 6.03
N SER A 83 -7.07 -4.71 5.26
CA SER A 83 -8.03 -5.75 5.61
C SER A 83 -7.39 -7.13 5.45
N MET A 84 -7.96 -8.14 6.11
CA MET A 84 -7.59 -9.53 5.80
C MET A 84 -7.94 -9.82 4.34
N ALA A 85 -7.04 -10.46 3.61
CA ALA A 85 -7.35 -10.94 2.27
C ALA A 85 -8.30 -12.15 2.36
N ASP A 86 -9.35 -12.16 1.53
CA ASP A 86 -10.30 -13.27 1.39
C ASP A 86 -9.70 -14.52 0.70
#